data_AF-A0A530ZQW7-F1
#
_entry.id   AF-A0A530ZQW7-F1
#
_cell.length_a   1.000
_cell.length_b   1.000
_cell.length_c   1.000
_cell.angle_alpha   90.00
_cell.angle_beta   90.00
_cell.angle_gamma   90.00
#
_symmetry.space_group_name_H-M   'P 1'
#
loop_
_entity.id
_entity.type
_entity.pdbx_description
1 polymer ?
#
loop_
_entity_poly.entity_id
_entity_poly.type
_entity_poly.pdbx_seq_one_letter_code
_entity_poly.pdbx_strand_id
1 'polypeptide(L)'
;LVLGAMYATGLTLTGLNFGILIGLFAGLISFIPYVGSLTGLVLAVGVAFVQFWPDWTMVAAVAGVFFVGQFIEGNILQPRLVGKSVGLHPVWLMFSLFAFGALFGFVGLLIAVPASAAVAVLVRFAIARYLESPLYKGHSTEPVPPLPARRRGSGGPRS
;
A
#
# COMPACT_ATOMS: atom_id res chain seq x y z
N LEU A 1 -3.95 10.35 -12.90
CA LEU A 1 -3.86 10.00 -14.34
C LEU A 1 -4.70 8.77 -14.73
N VAL A 2 -4.43 7.57 -14.20
CA VAL A 2 -5.21 6.35 -14.55
C VAL A 2 -6.72 6.52 -14.30
N LEU A 3 -7.11 7.00 -13.11
CA LEU A 3 -8.52 7.28 -12.82
C LEU A 3 -9.11 8.34 -13.76
N GLY A 4 -8.33 9.39 -14.07
CA GLY A 4 -8.79 10.45 -14.97
C GLY A 4 -9.08 9.95 -16.37
N ALA A 5 -8.21 9.10 -16.92
CA ALA A 5 -8.45 8.45 -18.21
C ALA A 5 -9.66 7.53 -18.15
N MET A 6 -9.77 6.70 -17.09
CA MET A 6 -10.91 5.79 -16.90
C MET A 6 -12.24 6.53 -16.83
N TYR A 7 -12.32 7.62 -16.05
CA TYR A 7 -13.53 8.43 -15.94
C TYR A 7 -13.80 9.24 -17.20
N ALA A 8 -12.79 9.85 -17.82
CA ALA A 8 -12.95 10.58 -19.07
C ALA A 8 -13.50 9.67 -20.17
N THR A 9 -12.94 8.48 -20.35
CA THR A 9 -13.42 7.50 -21.32
C THR A 9 -14.82 7.01 -20.96
N GLY A 10 -15.05 6.61 -19.71
CA GLY A 10 -16.35 6.10 -19.25
C GLY A 10 -17.49 7.10 -19.44
N LEU A 11 -17.28 8.37 -19.06
CA LEU A 11 -18.28 9.43 -19.21
C LEU A 11 -18.49 9.85 -20.67
N THR A 12 -17.44 9.78 -21.49
CA THR A 12 -17.58 10.05 -22.93
C THR A 12 -18.41 8.96 -23.61
N LEU A 13 -18.25 7.70 -23.19
CA LEU A 13 -19.02 6.57 -23.72
C LEU A 13 -20.51 6.65 -23.36
N THR A 14 -20.88 7.30 -22.25
CA THR A 14 -22.29 7.56 -21.92
C THR A 14 -22.88 8.73 -22.71
N GLY A 15 -22.10 9.40 -23.57
CA GLY A 15 -22.53 10.59 -24.32
C GLY A 15 -22.69 11.85 -23.47
N LEU A 16 -22.10 11.88 -22.27
CA LEU A 16 -22.19 13.05 -21.39
C LEU A 16 -21.37 14.21 -21.96
N ASN A 17 -22.00 15.35 -22.20
CA ASN A 17 -21.32 16.57 -22.58
C ASN A 17 -20.32 16.94 -21.47
N PHE A 18 -19.11 17.32 -21.86
CA PHE A 18 -18.00 17.57 -20.94
C PHE A 18 -17.46 16.35 -20.19
N GLY A 19 -17.83 15.12 -20.56
CA GLY A 19 -17.33 13.89 -19.91
C GLY A 19 -15.81 13.81 -19.82
N ILE A 20 -15.09 14.18 -20.89
CA ILE A 20 -13.63 14.28 -20.90
C ILE A 20 -13.12 15.29 -19.86
N LEU A 21 -13.74 16.47 -19.81
CA LEU A 21 -13.33 17.57 -18.94
C LEU A 21 -13.52 17.17 -17.47
N ILE A 22 -14.70 16.65 -17.14
CA ILE A 22 -15.06 16.19 -15.79
C ILE A 22 -14.13 15.05 -15.36
N GLY A 23 -13.89 14.06 -16.23
CA GLY A 23 -12.98 12.95 -15.96
C GLY A 23 -11.54 13.41 -15.73
N LEU A 24 -11.05 14.36 -16.52
CA LEU A 24 -9.71 14.93 -16.35
C LEU A 24 -9.59 15.69 -15.02
N PHE A 25 -10.57 16.53 -14.68
CA PHE A 25 -10.62 17.24 -13.39
C PHE A 25 -10.66 16.27 -12.20
N ALA A 26 -11.54 15.27 -12.26
CA ALA A 26 -11.61 14.23 -11.24
C ALA A 26 -10.27 13.51 -11.05
N GLY A 27 -9.59 13.19 -12.16
CA GLY A 27 -8.28 12.56 -12.18
C GLY A 27 -7.11 13.46 -11.79
N LEU A 28 -7.27 14.79 -11.86
CA LEU A 28 -6.28 15.77 -11.40
C LEU A 28 -6.36 15.93 -9.87
N ILE A 29 -7.58 15.93 -9.33
CA ILE A 29 -7.85 16.05 -7.90
C ILE A 29 -7.65 14.70 -7.17
N SER A 30 -7.55 13.58 -7.90
CA SER A 30 -7.37 12.23 -7.33
C SER A 30 -6.05 11.99 -6.58
N PHE A 31 -5.22 13.01 -6.37
CA PHE A 31 -4.10 12.93 -5.44
C PHE A 31 -4.59 12.67 -4.00
N ILE A 32 -5.76 13.22 -3.64
CA ILE A 32 -6.43 12.91 -2.38
C ILE A 32 -7.45 11.80 -2.66
N PRO A 33 -7.29 10.60 -2.07
CA PRO A 33 -8.24 9.52 -2.24
C PRO A 33 -9.68 9.96 -1.95
N TYR A 34 -10.63 9.43 -2.72
CA TYR A 34 -12.07 9.75 -2.65
C TYR A 34 -12.47 11.18 -3.02
N VAL A 35 -11.63 12.20 -2.80
CA VAL A 35 -11.98 13.59 -3.13
C VAL A 35 -12.15 13.78 -4.63
N GLY A 36 -11.20 13.28 -5.44
CA GLY A 36 -11.28 13.39 -6.90
C GLY A 36 -12.50 12.69 -7.49
N SER A 37 -12.82 11.48 -7.01
CA SER A 37 -13.98 10.73 -7.50
C SER A 37 -15.31 11.28 -6.99
N LEU A 38 -15.40 11.75 -5.74
CA LEU A 38 -16.61 12.36 -5.20
C LEU A 38 -16.94 13.67 -5.91
N THR A 39 -15.94 14.55 -6.07
CA THR A 39 -16.13 15.81 -6.81
C THR A 39 -16.49 15.55 -8.27
N GLY A 40 -15.81 14.61 -8.92
CA GLY A 40 -16.17 14.16 -10.27
C GLY A 40 -17.60 13.63 -10.37
N LEU A 41 -18.03 12.81 -9.41
CA LEU A 41 -19.37 12.22 -9.37
C LEU A 41 -20.44 13.31 -9.24
N VAL A 42 -20.26 14.26 -8.31
CA VAL A 42 -21.21 15.37 -8.11
C VAL A 42 -21.33 16.21 -9.40
N LEU A 43 -20.21 16.56 -10.02
CA LEU A 43 -20.20 17.32 -11.27
C LEU A 43 -20.86 16.53 -12.41
N ALA A 44 -20.48 15.25 -12.59
CA ALA A 44 -21.01 14.41 -13.65
C ALA A 44 -22.52 14.16 -13.51
N VAL A 45 -22.99 13.84 -12.30
CA VAL A 45 -24.41 13.61 -12.03
C VAL A 45 -25.20 14.91 -12.18
N GLY A 46 -24.67 16.04 -11.73
CA GLY A 46 -25.31 17.35 -11.92
C GLY A 46 -25.48 17.70 -13.41
N VAL A 47 -24.42 17.51 -14.22
CA VAL A 47 -24.50 17.72 -15.67
C VAL A 47 -25.41 16.70 -16.34
N ALA A 48 -25.34 15.43 -15.96
CA ALA A 48 -26.17 14.36 -16.51
C ALA A 48 -27.65 14.59 -16.23
N PHE A 49 -27.98 15.08 -15.03
CA PHE A 49 -29.34 15.41 -14.66
C PHE A 49 -29.90 16.49 -15.59
N VAL A 50 -29.17 17.58 -15.83
CA VAL A 50 -29.62 18.65 -16.73
C VAL A 50 -29.67 18.18 -18.19
N GLN A 51 -28.71 17.37 -18.62
CA GLN A 51 -28.58 16.94 -20.03
C GLN A 51 -29.60 15.87 -20.44
N PHE A 52 -29.82 14.87 -19.60
CA PHE A 52 -30.59 13.69 -19.95
C PHE A 52 -32.02 13.71 -19.40
N TRP A 53 -32.39 14.69 -18.57
CA TRP A 53 -33.75 14.77 -18.04
C TRP A 53 -34.82 14.75 -19.14
N PRO A 54 -35.90 13.95 -19.00
CA PRO A 54 -36.30 13.13 -17.85
C PRO A 54 -35.82 11.68 -17.88
N ASP A 55 -34.89 11.32 -18.76
CA ASP A 55 -34.34 9.97 -18.87
C ASP A 55 -33.37 9.65 -17.71
N TRP A 56 -33.93 9.08 -16.65
CA TRP A 56 -33.19 8.61 -15.49
C TRP A 56 -32.22 7.47 -15.78
N THR A 57 -32.39 6.73 -16.89
CA THR A 57 -31.52 5.58 -17.20
C THR A 57 -30.10 6.05 -17.54
N MET A 58 -29.96 7.16 -18.27
CA MET A 58 -28.66 7.75 -18.60
C MET A 58 -28.01 8.41 -17.39
N VAL A 59 -28.79 9.04 -16.51
CA VAL A 59 -28.27 9.59 -15.23
C VAL A 59 -27.71 8.46 -14.36
N ALA A 60 -28.42 7.34 -14.28
CA ALA A 60 -27.95 6.14 -13.57
C ALA A 60 -26.71 5.52 -14.24
N ALA A 61 -26.64 5.51 -15.57
CA ALA A 61 -25.47 5.02 -16.30
C ALA A 61 -24.21 5.85 -15.97
N VAL A 62 -24.34 7.18 -15.92
CA VAL A 62 -23.25 8.10 -15.51
C VAL A 62 -22.79 7.82 -14.08
N ALA A 63 -23.72 7.67 -13.14
CA ALA A 63 -23.38 7.27 -11.76
C ALA A 63 -22.71 5.88 -11.72
N GLY A 64 -23.16 4.96 -12.58
CA GLY A 64 -22.59 3.62 -12.75
C GLY A 64 -21.12 3.64 -13.17
N VAL A 65 -20.71 4.57 -14.05
CA VAL A 65 -19.28 4.76 -14.42
C VAL A 65 -18.43 5.04 -13.19
N PHE A 66 -18.89 5.91 -12.29
CA PHE A 66 -18.18 6.21 -11.05
C PHE A 66 -18.15 5.02 -10.11
N PHE A 67 -19.26 4.28 -10.00
CA PHE A 67 -19.36 3.10 -9.16
C PHE A 67 -18.39 1.99 -9.59
N VAL A 68 -18.35 1.69 -10.90
CA VAL A 68 -17.39 0.75 -11.49
C VAL A 68 -15.96 1.23 -11.26
N GLY A 69 -15.70 2.52 -11.47
CA GLY A 69 -14.39 3.09 -11.23
C GLY A 69 -13.94 2.99 -9.77
N GLN A 70 -14.83 3.26 -8.81
CA GLN A 70 -14.56 3.10 -7.37
C GLN A 70 -14.33 1.63 -7.00
N PHE A 71 -15.09 0.72 -7.59
CA PHE A 71 -14.90 -0.71 -7.38
C PHE A 71 -13.53 -1.18 -7.85
N ILE A 72 -13.12 -0.77 -9.07
CA ILE A 72 -11.79 -1.05 -9.62
C ILE A 72 -10.71 -0.38 -8.77
N GLU A 73 -10.93 0.86 -8.34
CA GLU A 73 -10.01 1.59 -7.49
C GLU A 73 -9.75 0.85 -6.17
N GLY A 74 -10.82 0.54 -5.42
CA GLY A 74 -10.72 -0.07 -4.10
C GLY A 74 -10.25 -1.53 -4.12
N ASN A 75 -10.66 -2.32 -5.12
CA ASN A 75 -10.38 -3.76 -5.13
C ASN A 75 -9.13 -4.14 -5.93
N ILE A 76 -8.69 -3.30 -6.87
CA ILE A 76 -7.58 -3.65 -7.78
C ILE A 76 -6.45 -2.63 -7.67
N LEU A 77 -6.72 -1.33 -7.84
CA LEU A 77 -5.67 -0.33 -7.84
C LEU A 77 -5.09 -0.15 -6.44
N GLN A 78 -5.91 0.02 -5.41
CA GLN A 78 -5.43 0.18 -4.04
C GLN A 78 -4.55 -1.01 -3.61
N PRO A 79 -4.95 -2.28 -3.76
CA PRO A 79 -4.08 -3.40 -3.38
C PRO A 79 -2.81 -3.54 -4.25
N ARG A 80 -2.84 -3.15 -5.53
CA ARG A 80 -1.65 -3.18 -6.40
C ARG A 80 -0.68 -2.04 -6.12
N LEU A 81 -1.19 -0.84 -5.84
CA LEU A 81 -0.39 0.34 -5.49
C LEU A 81 0.18 0.23 -4.07
N VAL A 82 -0.61 -0.30 -3.14
CA VAL A 82 -0.23 -0.53 -1.74
C VAL A 82 0.24 -2.00 -1.55
N GLY A 83 0.80 -2.57 -2.62
CA GLY A 83 1.20 -3.96 -2.82
C GLY A 83 1.71 -4.66 -1.57
N LYS A 84 0.89 -5.61 -1.08
CA LYS A 84 1.06 -6.42 0.13
C LYS A 84 1.12 -5.55 1.37
N SER A 85 0.11 -5.70 2.23
CA SER A 85 0.03 -5.14 3.58
C SER A 85 1.43 -5.01 4.15
N VAL A 86 1.74 -3.88 4.79
CA VAL A 86 2.99 -3.57 5.49
C VAL A 86 3.34 -4.63 6.57
N GLY A 87 2.58 -5.73 6.64
CA GLY A 87 2.62 -6.85 7.57
C GLY A 87 2.54 -6.38 9.02
N LEU A 88 1.98 -5.19 9.19
CA LEU A 88 1.68 -4.63 10.48
C LEU A 88 0.52 -5.42 11.06
N HIS A 89 0.82 -6.19 12.10
CA HIS A 89 -0.22 -6.80 12.91
C HIS A 89 -1.14 -5.68 13.43
N PRO A 90 -2.47 -5.82 13.40
CA PRO A 90 -3.43 -4.76 13.79
C PRO A 90 -3.13 -4.11 15.14
N VAL A 91 -2.54 -4.87 16.07
CA VAL A 91 -2.07 -4.41 17.38
C VAL A 91 -1.08 -3.24 17.29
N TRP A 92 -0.13 -3.27 16.34
CA TRP A 92 0.84 -2.17 16.16
C TRP A 92 0.18 -0.88 15.70
N LEU A 93 -0.84 -0.98 14.84
CA LEU A 93 -1.63 0.18 14.42
C LEU A 93 -2.40 0.77 15.60
N MET A 94 -3.00 -0.08 16.45
CA MET A 94 -3.68 0.39 17.66
C MET A 94 -2.70 1.12 18.60
N PHE A 95 -1.51 0.57 18.85
CA PHE A 95 -0.50 1.23 19.68
C PHE A 95 -0.05 2.56 19.09
N SER A 96 0.21 2.65 17.78
CA SER A 96 0.54 3.93 17.15
C SER A 96 -0.61 4.92 17.28
N LEU A 97 -1.85 4.50 17.10
CA LEU A 97 -3.02 5.37 17.22
C LEU A 97 -3.15 5.94 18.64
N PHE A 98 -2.98 5.10 19.66
CA PHE A 98 -2.97 5.55 21.06
C PHE A 98 -1.78 6.46 21.38
N ALA A 99 -0.56 6.10 20.95
CA ALA A 99 0.64 6.88 21.26
C ALA A 99 0.60 8.26 20.59
N PHE A 100 0.32 8.32 19.28
CA PHE A 100 0.26 9.59 18.56
C PHE A 100 -0.99 10.40 18.94
N GLY A 101 -2.12 9.73 19.20
CA GLY A 101 -3.32 10.37 19.74
C GLY A 101 -3.08 11.02 21.11
N ALA A 102 -2.32 10.38 21.99
CA ALA A 102 -1.95 10.95 23.28
C ALA A 102 -0.93 12.09 23.18
N LEU A 103 0.05 11.99 22.26
CA LEU A 103 1.12 12.99 22.09
C LEU A 103 0.65 14.26 21.36
N PHE A 104 -0.15 14.11 20.31
CA PHE A 104 -0.48 15.18 19.36
C PHE A 104 -2.00 15.35 19.15
N GLY A 105 -2.84 14.67 19.94
CA GLY A 105 -4.29 14.75 19.83
C GLY A 105 -4.81 14.25 18.48
N PHE A 106 -5.82 14.94 17.94
CA PHE A 106 -6.45 14.60 16.66
C PHE A 106 -5.47 14.60 15.49
N VAL A 107 -4.54 15.56 15.45
CA VAL A 107 -3.50 15.62 14.41
C VAL A 107 -2.62 14.38 14.48
N GLY A 108 -2.28 13.90 15.68
CA GLY A 108 -1.59 12.64 15.88
C GLY A 108 -2.31 11.45 15.28
N LEU A 109 -3.64 11.38 15.43
CA LEU A 109 -4.46 10.31 14.85
C LEU A 109 -4.40 10.29 13.32
N LEU A 110 -4.43 11.46 12.67
CA LEU A 110 -4.35 11.56 11.20
C LEU A 110 -3.02 11.03 10.65
N ILE A 111 -1.92 11.25 11.39
CA ILE A 111 -0.57 10.91 10.93
C ILE A 111 -0.12 9.53 11.45
N ALA A 112 -0.82 8.95 12.44
CA ALA A 112 -0.44 7.69 13.08
C ALA A 112 -0.28 6.53 12.09
N VAL A 113 -1.21 6.39 11.13
CA VAL A 113 -1.20 5.30 10.15
C VAL A 113 0.01 5.37 9.22
N PRO A 114 0.27 6.48 8.49
CA PRO A 114 1.44 6.57 7.62
C PRO A 114 2.76 6.52 8.40
N ALA A 115 2.83 7.12 9.60
CA ALA A 115 4.02 7.05 10.44
C ALA A 115 4.33 5.61 10.89
N SER A 116 3.31 4.87 11.36
CA SER A 116 3.44 3.46 11.75
C SER A 116 3.91 2.60 10.57
N ALA A 117 3.35 2.83 9.37
CA ALA A 117 3.78 2.14 8.16
C ALA A 117 5.26 2.42 7.83
N ALA A 118 5.72 3.67 7.93
CA ALA A 118 7.11 4.03 7.69
C ALA A 118 8.06 3.35 8.69
N VAL A 119 7.74 3.40 9.99
CA VAL A 119 8.54 2.75 11.04
C VAL A 119 8.62 1.24 10.80
N ALA A 120 7.50 0.61 10.45
CA ALA A 120 7.46 -0.83 10.18
C ALA A 120 8.38 -1.25 9.04
N VAL A 121 8.40 -0.47 7.95
CA VAL A 121 9.29 -0.71 6.81
C VAL A 121 10.75 -0.57 7.23
N LEU A 122 11.09 0.48 7.99
CA LEU A 122 12.45 0.72 8.47
C LEU A 122 12.94 -0.41 9.39
N VAL A 123 12.11 -0.85 10.34
CA VAL A 123 12.45 -1.94 11.26
C VAL A 123 12.66 -3.25 10.51
N ARG A 124 11.77 -3.59 9.56
CA ARG A 124 11.92 -4.79 8.72
C ARG A 124 13.21 -4.75 7.93
N PHE A 125 13.51 -3.61 7.32
CA PHE A 125 14.74 -3.41 6.57
C PHE A 125 15.99 -3.54 7.46
N ALA A 126 15.97 -2.92 8.65
CA ALA A 126 17.07 -3.01 9.61
C ALA A 126 17.32 -4.44 10.08
N ILE A 127 16.26 -5.21 10.40
CA ILE A 127 16.38 -6.62 10.80
C ILE A 127 16.95 -7.46 9.66
N ALA A 128 16.46 -7.28 8.43
CA ALA A 128 16.97 -8.01 7.28
C ALA A 128 18.48 -7.75 7.07
N ARG A 129 18.89 -6.47 7.17
CA ARG A 129 20.31 -6.10 7.07
C ARG A 129 21.15 -6.61 8.23
N TYR A 130 20.60 -6.65 9.45
CA TYR A 130 21.30 -7.18 10.61
C TYR A 130 21.57 -8.69 10.46
N LEU A 131 20.58 -9.48 10.04
CA LEU A 131 20.72 -10.92 9.83
C LEU A 131 21.69 -11.28 8.69
N GLU A 132 21.80 -10.42 7.68
CA GLU A 132 22.77 -10.58 6.59
C GLU A 132 24.19 -10.16 6.97
N SER A 133 24.35 -9.36 8.03
CA SER A 133 25.63 -8.79 8.41
C SER A 133 26.61 -9.84 8.94
N PRO A 134 27.94 -9.63 8.75
CA PRO A 134 28.98 -10.51 9.30
C PRO A 134 28.94 -10.63 10.84
N LEU A 135 28.35 -9.63 11.51
CA LEU A 135 28.10 -9.63 12.95
C LEU A 135 27.16 -10.75 13.40
N TYR A 136 26.17 -11.12 12.57
CA TYR A 136 25.23 -12.20 12.90
C TYR A 136 25.67 -13.55 12.32
N LYS A 137 26.21 -13.58 11.10
CA LYS A 137 26.68 -14.84 10.48
C LYS A 137 27.93 -15.41 11.16
N GLY A 138 28.66 -14.58 11.92
CA GLY A 138 29.89 -14.97 12.58
C GLY A 138 30.99 -15.32 11.56
N HIS A 139 32.24 -15.09 11.90
CA HIS A 139 33.32 -15.74 11.15
C HIS A 139 33.11 -17.25 11.33
N SER A 140 32.67 -17.94 10.27
CA SER A 140 32.67 -19.40 10.22
C SER A 140 34.03 -19.86 10.73
N THR A 141 34.02 -20.46 11.92
CA THR A 141 35.21 -21.05 12.51
C THR A 141 35.70 -22.04 11.48
N GLU A 142 36.92 -21.82 10.95
CA GLU A 142 37.55 -22.76 10.02
C GLU A 142 37.38 -24.18 10.59
N PRO A 143 37.02 -25.18 9.76
CA PRO A 143 36.90 -26.56 10.22
C PRO A 143 38.19 -26.92 10.96
N VAL A 144 38.07 -27.19 12.26
CA VAL A 144 39.21 -27.55 13.11
C VAL A 144 39.96 -28.70 12.44
N PRO A 145 41.24 -28.52 12.05
CA PRO A 145 42.01 -29.56 11.38
C PRO A 145 41.99 -30.85 12.23
N PRO A 146 41.83 -32.03 11.62
CA PRO A 146 41.82 -33.29 12.36
C PRO A 146 43.06 -33.41 13.23
N LEU A 147 42.87 -33.61 14.54
CA LEU A 147 43.97 -33.73 15.49
C LEU A 147 44.93 -34.83 15.05
N PRO A 148 46.26 -34.60 15.03
CA PRO A 148 47.22 -35.62 14.67
C PRO A 148 47.09 -36.79 15.64
N ALA A 149 46.88 -37.99 15.07
CA ALA A 149 46.69 -39.22 15.80
C ALA A 149 47.81 -39.40 16.84
N ARG A 150 47.43 -39.35 18.12
CA ARG A 150 48.33 -39.49 19.26
C ARG A 150 49.07 -40.82 19.11
N ARG A 151 50.36 -40.79 18.75
CA ARG A 151 51.23 -41.98 18.76
C ARG A 151 51.16 -42.57 20.16
N ARG A 152 50.39 -43.65 20.30
CA ARG A 152 50.37 -44.48 21.51
C ARG A 152 51.77 -45.07 21.61
N GLY A 153 52.51 -44.66 22.65
CA GLY A 153 53.80 -45.21 22.96
C GLY A 153 53.69 -46.73 23.13
N SER A 154 54.38 -47.47 22.27
CA SER A 154 54.71 -48.87 22.51
C SER A 154 55.84 -48.88 23.54
N GLY A 155 55.46 -48.67 24.80
CA GLY A 155 56.30 -48.96 25.95
C GLY A 155 55.77 -50.22 26.62
N GLY A 156 56.60 -51.27 26.64
CA GLY A 156 56.51 -52.37 27.60
C GLY A 156 56.82 -53.75 26.99
N PRO A 157 57.23 -54.73 27.82
CA PRO A 157 58.23 -54.67 28.88
C PRO A 157 59.30 -55.78 28.74
N ARG A 158 60.31 -55.68 29.61
CA ARG A 158 61.40 -56.64 29.89
C ARG A 158 60.96 -58.11 29.91
N SER A 159 61.75 -58.97 29.30
CA SER A 159 62.22 -60.27 29.84
C SER A 159 63.32 -60.82 28.95
#